data_AF-A0A8J2KPP9-F1
#
_entry.id   AF-A0A8J2KPP9-F1
#
_cell.length_a   1.000
_cell.length_b   1.000
_cell.length_c   1.000
_cell.angle_alpha   90.00
_cell.angle_beta   90.00
_cell.angle_gamma   90.00
#
_symmetry.space_group_name_H-M   'P 1'
#
loop_
_entity.id
_entity.type
_entity.pdbx_description
1 polymer ?
#
loop_
_entity_poly.entity_id
_entity_poly.type
_entity_poly.pdbx_seq_one_letter_code
_entity_poly.pdbx_strand_id
1 'polypeptide(L)' 'MMVVGAMSGGDLLPLTQVPPKVKVNAQYYMDKVLRPLLEEGFAQLYEDSAKVFVHHHATKSHTAGLTEQYAKDIQARPK' A
#
# COMPACT_ATOMS: atom_id res chain seq x y z
N MET A 1 -14.39 -1.72 -14.41
CA MET A 1 -13.14 -0.98 -14.14
C MET A 1 -12.81 -1.20 -12.67
N MET A 2 -11.55 -1.48 -12.32
CA MET A 2 -11.12 -1.67 -10.94
C MET A 2 -10.20 -0.51 -10.54
N VAL A 3 -10.41 0.03 -9.35
CA VAL A 3 -9.57 1.07 -8.75
C VAL A 3 -9.19 0.59 -7.36
N VAL A 4 -7.94 0.79 -6.99
CA VAL A 4 -7.44 0.53 -5.64
C VAL A 4 -7.11 1.86 -5.01
N GLY A 5 -7.64 2.10 -3.81
CA GLY A 5 -7.37 3.28 -3.03
C GLY A 5 -7.24 2.92 -1.56
N ALA A 6 -6.67 3.83 -0.79
CA ALA A 6 -6.72 3.77 0.66
C ALA A 6 -7.18 5.11 1.21
N MET A 7 -7.63 5.07 2.46
CA MET A 7 -8.12 6.23 3.18
C MET A 7 -7.54 6.17 4.58
N SER A 8 -7.17 7.34 5.09
CA SER A 8 -6.76 7.55 6.47
C SER A 8 -7.85 8.33 7.21
N GLY A 9 -7.64 8.62 8.49
CA GLY A 9 -8.60 9.40 9.29
C GLY A 9 -8.80 10.84 8.82
N GLY A 10 -7.94 11.37 7.93
CA GLY A 10 -8.00 12.76 7.47
C GLY A 10 -8.20 12.93 5.97
N ASP A 11 -7.73 11.98 5.15
CA ASP A 11 -7.69 12.17 3.69
C ASP A 11 -7.80 10.86 2.90
N LEU A 12 -8.13 11.03 1.61
CA LEU A 12 -8.04 9.99 0.62
C LEU A 12 -6.61 9.94 0.07
N LEU A 13 -5.96 8.77 0.16
CA LEU A 13 -4.67 8.55 -0.48
C LEU A 13 -4.84 8.37 -2.00
N PRO A 14 -3.78 8.58 -2.80
CA PRO A 14 -3.85 8.46 -4.26
C PRO A 14 -4.54 7.17 -4.74
N LEU A 15 -5.45 7.31 -5.70
CA LEU A 15 -6.17 6.21 -6.31
C LEU A 15 -5.36 5.60 -7.46
N THR A 16 -5.06 4.30 -7.38
CA THR A 16 -4.43 3.53 -8.45
C THR A 16 -5.50 2.93 -9.36
N GLN A 17 -5.57 3.40 -10.60
CA GLN A 17 -6.38 2.74 -11.63
C GLN A 17 -5.72 1.43 -12.07
N VAL A 18 -6.46 0.33 -11.98
CA VAL A 18 -6.01 -0.97 -12.48
C VAL A 18 -6.47 -1.11 -13.94
N PRO A 19 -5.55 -1.32 -14.91
CA PRO A 19 -5.92 -1.48 -16.30
C PRO A 19 -6.89 -2.66 -16.49
N PRO A 20 -7.79 -2.59 -17.49
CA PRO A 20 -8.69 -3.69 -17.79
C PRO A 20 -7.95 -5.01 -18.02
N LYS A 21 -8.54 -6.12 -17.56
CA LYS A 21 -8.01 -7.49 -17.71
C LYS A 21 -6.68 -7.78 -16.98
N VAL A 22 -6.16 -6.84 -16.18
CA VAL A 22 -5.01 -7.10 -15.30
C VAL A 22 -5.47 -7.79 -14.03
N LYS A 23 -4.78 -8.89 -13.68
CA LYS A 23 -4.98 -9.55 -12.39
C LYS A 23 -4.05 -8.93 -11.34
N VAL A 24 -4.63 -8.41 -10.27
CA VAL A 24 -3.88 -7.93 -9.10
C VAL A 24 -3.32 -9.15 -8.35
N ASN A 25 -2.06 -9.48 -8.61
CA ASN A 25 -1.31 -10.47 -7.84
C ASN A 25 -0.43 -9.75 -6.78
N ALA A 26 0.31 -10.52 -5.98
CA ALA A 26 1.15 -9.96 -4.92
C ALA A 26 2.18 -8.95 -5.44
N GLN A 27 2.85 -9.26 -6.55
CA GLN A 27 3.85 -8.37 -7.15
C GLN A 27 3.22 -7.06 -7.64
N TYR A 28 2.09 -7.16 -8.36
CA TYR A 28 1.37 -5.97 -8.83
C TYR A 28 0.87 -5.12 -7.66
N TYR A 29 0.28 -5.75 -6.64
CA TYR A 29 -0.15 -5.06 -5.44
C TYR A 29 1.01 -4.34 -4.76
N MET A 30 2.17 -4.99 -4.63
CA MET A 30 3.37 -4.38 -4.06
C MET A 30 3.87 -3.18 -4.85
N ASP A 31 4.08 -3.35 -6.15
CA ASP A 31 4.76 -2.36 -6.99
C ASP A 31 3.86 -1.19 -7.38
N LYS A 32 2.56 -1.43 -7.54
CA LYS A 32 1.61 -0.46 -8.10
C LYS A 32 0.63 0.09 -7.07
N VAL A 33 0.52 -0.56 -5.90
CA VAL A 33 -0.39 -0.11 -4.84
C VAL A 33 0.38 0.17 -3.56
N LEU A 34 0.87 -0.85 -2.85
CA LEU A 34 1.30 -0.68 -1.47
C LEU A 34 2.53 0.21 -1.31
N ARG A 35 3.57 0.00 -2.14
CA ARG A 35 4.80 0.81 -2.05
C ARG A 35 4.55 2.28 -2.42
N PRO A 36 3.96 2.61 -3.58
CA PRO A 36 3.64 4.01 -3.90
C PRO A 36 2.72 4.65 -2.87
N LEU A 37 1.74 3.90 -2.34
CA LEU A 37 0.82 4.41 -1.33
C LEU A 37 1.55 4.84 -0.05
N LEU A 38 2.49 4.03 0.45
CA LEU A 38 3.17 4.30 1.71
C LEU A 38 4.37 5.25 1.56
N GLU A 39 5.17 5.08 0.51
CA GLU A 39 6.41 5.83 0.33
C GLU A 39 6.19 7.21 -0.31
N GLU A 40 5.14 7.38 -1.13
CA GLU A 40 4.84 8.65 -1.79
C GLU A 40 3.55 9.26 -1.25
N GLY A 41 2.41 8.56 -1.41
CA GLY A 41 1.10 9.12 -1.10
C GLY A 41 0.94 9.48 0.37
N PHE A 42 1.34 8.58 1.27
CA PHE A 42 1.23 8.78 2.70
C PHE A 42 2.28 9.77 3.22
N ALA A 43 3.53 9.66 2.75
CA ALA A 43 4.60 10.57 3.13
C ALA A 43 4.30 12.03 2.74
N GLN A 44 3.61 12.26 1.62
CA GLN A 44 3.18 13.61 1.20
C GLN A 44 2.08 14.21 2.09
N LEU A 45 1.22 13.37 2.68
CA LEU A 45 0.09 13.83 3.49
C LEU A 45 0.43 13.93 4.97
N TYR A 46 1.41 13.15 5.45
CA TYR A 46 1.74 13.03 6.85
C TYR A 46 3.25 13.09 7.07
N GLU A 47 3.79 14.30 7.26
CA GLU A 47 5.22 14.54 7.45
C GLU A 47 5.80 13.89 8.73
N ASP A 48 4.96 13.63 9.74
CA ASP A 48 5.42 13.26 11.09
C ASP A 48 4.74 12.01 11.67
N SER A 49 4.42 11.05 10.80
CA SER A 49 3.78 9.82 11.25
C SER A 49 4.74 8.94 12.04
N ALA A 50 4.60 8.92 13.36
CA ALA A 50 5.46 8.10 14.19
C ALA A 50 5.24 6.59 13.99
N LYS A 51 4.02 6.18 13.59
CA LYS A 51 3.62 4.80 13.38
C LYS A 51 2.39 4.75 12.46
N VAL A 52 2.43 3.89 11.45
CA VAL A 52 1.32 3.68 10.50
C VAL A 52 0.78 2.26 10.66
N PHE A 53 -0.54 2.13 10.71
CA PHE A 53 -1.22 0.84 10.69
C PHE A 53 -1.97 0.69 9.37
N VAL A 54 -1.64 -0.34 8.60
CA VAL A 54 -2.36 -0.65 7.35
C VAL A 54 -3.41 -1.71 7.66
N HIS A 55 -4.68 -1.35 7.49
CA HIS A 55 -5.80 -2.30 7.58
C HIS A 55 -6.31 -2.61 6.17
N HIS A 56 -6.25 -3.88 5.79
CA HIS A 56 -6.69 -4.35 4.48
C HIS A 56 -7.23 -5.78 4.54
N HIS A 57 -8.07 -6.16 3.57
CA HIS A 57 -8.66 -7.49 3.50
C HIS A 57 -7.59 -8.57 3.28
N ALA A 58 -7.73 -9.73 3.91
CA ALA A 58 -6.79 -10.85 3.83
C ALA A 58 -6.93 -11.65 2.51
N THR A 59 -6.59 -11.02 1.39
CA THR A 59 -6.47 -11.70 0.09
C THR A 59 -5.10 -12.36 -0.06
N LYS A 60 -5.01 -13.41 -0.89
CA LYS A 60 -3.71 -14.07 -1.19
C LYS A 60 -2.63 -13.12 -1.69
N SER A 61 -3.00 -12.02 -2.37
CA SER A 61 -2.07 -10.99 -2.82
C SER A 61 -1.57 -10.08 -1.70
N HIS A 62 -2.37 -9.87 -0.65
CA HIS A 62 -2.03 -9.01 0.48
C HIS A 62 -1.24 -9.76 1.57
N THR A 63 -1.47 -11.06 1.70
CA THR A 63 -0.80 -11.93 2.69
C THR A 63 0.30 -12.79 2.06
N ALA A 64 0.79 -12.41 0.87
CA ALA A 64 1.90 -13.10 0.25
C ALA A 64 3.20 -12.80 1.01
N GLY A 65 4.13 -13.75 1.05
CA GLY A 65 5.42 -13.56 1.72
C GLY A 65 6.19 -12.32 1.25
N LEU A 66 6.02 -11.90 -0.01
CA LEU A 66 6.57 -10.65 -0.55
C LEU A 66 6.01 -9.41 0.20
N THR A 67 4.70 -9.36 0.42
CA THR A 67 4.04 -8.25 1.11
C THR A 67 4.38 -8.23 2.59
N GLU A 68 4.45 -9.41 3.22
CA GLU A 68 4.88 -9.53 4.61
C GLU A 68 6.33 -9.11 4.81
N GLN A 69 7.23 -9.51 3.89
CA GLN A 69 8.63 -9.13 3.94
C GLN A 69 8.78 -7.61 3.81
N TYR A 70 8.07 -6.99 2.86
CA TYR A 70 8.09 -5.54 2.72
C TYR A 70 7.60 -4.82 3.98
N ALA A 71 6.54 -5.32 4.63
CA ALA A 71 6.05 -4.74 5.88
C ALA A 71 7.10 -4.81 7.01
N LYS A 72 7.87 -5.90 7.09
CA LYS A 72 8.98 -6.02 8.04
C LYS A 72 10.13 -5.07 7.68
N ASP A 73 10.48 -5.00 6.40
CA ASP A 73 11.56 -4.17 5.90
C ASP A 73 11.29 -2.70 6.19
N ILE A 74 10.09 -2.19 5.89
CA ILE A 74 9.73 -0.79 6.14
C ILE A 74 9.69 -0.47 7.64
N GLN A 75 9.26 -1.42 8.48
CA GLN A 75 9.25 -1.26 9.93
C GLN A 75 10.67 -1.23 10.52
N ALA A 76 11.63 -1.91 9.90
CA ALA A 76 13.02 -1.96 10.35
C ALA A 76 13.87 -0.77 9.83
N ARG A 77 13.35 0.04 8.90
CA ARG A 77 14.08 1.20 8.38
C ARG A 77 14.25 2.27 9.47
N PRO A 78 15.44 2.89 9.57
CA PRO A 78 15.59 4.09 10.38
C PRO A 78 14.70 5.22 9.81
N LYS A 79 14.13 6.02 10.71
CA LYS A 79 13.36 7.22 10.35
C LYS A 79 14.26 8.33 9.87
#